data_AF-A0A1Z5L0M5-F1
#
_entry.id   AF-A0A1Z5L0M5-F1
#
_cell.length_a   1.000
_cell.length_b   1.000
_cell.length_c   1.000
_cell.angle_alpha   90.00
_cell.angle_beta   90.00
_cell.angle_gamma   90.00
#
_symmetry.space_group_name_H-M   'P 1'
#
loop_
_entity.id
_entity.type
_entity.pdbx_description
1 polymer ?
#
loop_
_entity_poly.entity_id
_entity_poly.type
_entity_poly.pdbx_seq_one_letter_code
_entity_poly.pdbx_strand_id
1 'polypeptide(L)'
;MSVDDAALHVAVILINRTIEEGDPNETLEALRQQTAELQAVREQNVERYQDVLRTAKAVKVENHLNRSHEVSYVPDVYDEMLNQAEIQGYIFETNMNALLEKLDEAIDANDLQVFRDLITSPDLQIAEVVPANVPAYLKVLNSIKADAHENNNSFILSRSDIQFAVTAANEKIDQEGNIEKAVAEVNASLQSDNADATFEVLKRPTSMLPEVYLAAKSLYHQELSAI
;
A
#
# COMPACT_ATOMS: atom_id res chain seq x y z
N MET A 1 4.78 -11.09 37.58
CA MET A 1 5.77 -11.02 36.50
C MET A 1 6.13 -12.46 36.17
N SER A 2 5.77 -12.90 34.97
CA SER A 2 6.12 -14.23 34.47
C SER A 2 7.61 -14.28 34.09
N VAL A 3 8.15 -15.49 33.87
CA VAL A 3 9.52 -15.64 33.35
C VAL A 3 9.66 -14.97 31.96
N ASP A 4 8.60 -15.05 31.16
CA ASP A 4 8.55 -14.47 29.82
C ASP A 4 8.50 -12.93 29.88
N ASP A 5 7.75 -12.34 30.83
CA ASP A 5 7.73 -10.89 31.05
C ASP A 5 9.12 -10.35 31.42
N ALA A 6 9.87 -11.09 32.23
CA ALA A 6 11.22 -10.71 32.64
C ALA A 6 12.21 -10.83 31.47
N ALA A 7 12.07 -11.87 30.63
CA ALA A 7 12.90 -12.04 29.44
C ALA A 7 12.66 -10.92 28.41
N LEU A 8 11.40 -10.54 28.19
CA LEU A 8 11.03 -9.40 27.35
C LEU A 8 11.62 -8.10 27.88
N HIS A 9 11.54 -7.89 29.19
CA HIS A 9 12.11 -6.70 29.83
C HIS A 9 13.63 -6.60 29.63
N VAL A 10 14.36 -7.71 29.81
CA VAL A 10 15.81 -7.76 29.59
C VAL A 10 16.15 -7.51 28.12
N ALA A 11 15.37 -8.05 27.18
CA ALA A 11 15.58 -7.83 25.75
C ALA A 11 15.41 -6.34 25.38
N VAL A 12 14.38 -5.67 25.90
CA VAL A 12 14.16 -4.23 25.69
C VAL A 12 15.29 -3.39 26.29
N ILE A 13 15.81 -3.76 27.47
CA ILE A 13 16.99 -3.11 28.06
C ILE A 13 18.20 -3.25 27.15
N LEU A 14 18.45 -4.45 26.64
CA LEU A 14 19.58 -4.71 25.76
C LEU A 14 19.48 -3.90 24.47
N ILE A 15 18.31 -3.89 23.80
CA ILE A 15 18.09 -3.09 22.59
C ILE A 15 18.38 -1.61 22.85
N ASN A 16 17.87 -1.07 23.95
CA ASN A 16 18.09 0.34 24.31
C ASN A 16 19.56 0.67 24.53
N ARG A 17 20.33 -0.27 25.07
CA ARG A 17 21.76 -0.13 25.30
C ARG A 17 22.54 -0.18 23.98
N THR A 18 22.27 -1.15 23.10
CA THR A 18 22.99 -1.26 21.82
C THR A 18 22.72 -0.04 20.91
N ILE A 19 21.51 0.54 20.98
CA ILE A 19 21.20 1.81 20.29
C ILE A 19 22.13 2.96 20.75
N GLU A 20 22.42 3.03 22.04
CA GLU A 20 23.32 4.03 22.63
C GLU A 20 24.78 3.77 22.22
N GLU A 21 25.22 2.51 22.28
CA GLU A 21 26.56 2.07 21.85
C GLU A 21 26.81 2.40 20.37
N GLY A 22 25.77 2.28 19.54
CA GLY A 22 25.77 2.82 18.19
C GLY A 22 26.30 1.93 17.10
N ASP A 23 26.56 0.66 17.39
CA ASP A 23 26.88 -0.33 16.39
C ASP A 23 25.57 -0.89 15.78
N PRO A 24 25.32 -0.65 14.48
CA PRO A 24 24.14 -1.16 13.81
C PRO A 24 23.98 -2.69 13.92
N ASN A 25 25.09 -3.44 13.90
CA ASN A 25 25.06 -4.90 13.98
C ASN A 25 24.69 -5.38 15.37
N GLU A 26 25.25 -4.76 16.43
CA GLU A 26 24.86 -5.10 17.81
C GLU A 26 23.38 -4.78 18.06
N THR A 27 22.89 -3.65 17.53
CA THR A 27 21.47 -3.32 17.57
C THR A 27 20.63 -4.35 16.81
N LEU A 28 21.04 -4.76 15.62
CA LEU A 28 20.34 -5.81 14.87
C LEU A 28 20.31 -7.15 15.64
N GLU A 29 21.43 -7.56 16.24
CA GLU A 29 21.50 -8.78 17.04
C GLU A 29 20.51 -8.73 18.22
N ALA A 30 20.43 -7.58 18.91
CA ALA A 30 19.47 -7.37 19.99
C ALA A 30 18.02 -7.40 19.49
N LEU A 31 17.72 -6.74 18.36
CA LEU A 31 16.37 -6.72 17.76
C LEU A 31 15.89 -8.11 17.31
N ARG A 32 16.80 -9.00 16.90
CA ARG A 32 16.48 -10.36 16.44
C ARG A 32 16.27 -11.36 17.56
N GLN A 33 16.50 -11.00 18.82
CA GLN A 33 16.29 -11.91 19.93
C GLN A 33 14.81 -12.29 20.02
N GLN A 34 14.53 -13.60 20.07
CA GLN A 34 13.17 -14.09 20.16
C GLN A 34 12.44 -13.56 21.40
N THR A 35 13.18 -13.33 22.49
CA THR A 35 12.69 -12.75 23.74
C THR A 35 12.24 -11.30 23.61
N ALA A 36 12.65 -10.56 22.56
CA ALA A 36 12.16 -9.22 22.29
C ALA A 36 10.73 -9.23 21.70
N GLU A 37 10.26 -10.38 21.22
CA GLU A 37 8.95 -10.58 20.59
C GLU A 37 8.70 -9.61 19.42
N LEU A 38 9.77 -9.17 18.75
CA LEU A 38 9.70 -8.25 17.62
C LEU A 38 9.42 -9.00 16.32
N GLN A 39 8.57 -8.42 15.49
CA GLN A 39 8.16 -8.94 14.20
C GLN A 39 8.79 -8.15 13.05
N ALA A 40 9.00 -8.84 11.94
CA ALA A 40 9.49 -8.27 10.69
C ALA A 40 10.85 -7.56 10.77
N VAL A 41 11.76 -7.98 11.66
CA VAL A 41 13.14 -7.47 11.67
C VAL A 41 13.88 -7.96 10.41
N ARG A 42 14.45 -7.04 9.62
CA ARG A 42 15.13 -7.32 8.34
C ARG A 42 16.58 -6.87 8.37
N GLU A 43 17.50 -7.79 8.13
CA GLU A 43 18.95 -7.52 8.14
C GLU A 43 19.35 -6.38 7.19
N GLN A 44 18.72 -6.31 6.02
CA GLN A 44 18.94 -5.26 5.02
C GLN A 44 18.60 -3.83 5.47
N ASN A 45 17.91 -3.64 6.60
CA ASN A 45 17.59 -2.34 7.18
C ASN A 45 18.45 -2.01 8.41
N VAL A 46 19.54 -2.74 8.66
CA VAL A 46 20.41 -2.63 9.84
C VAL A 46 20.82 -1.19 10.17
N GLU A 47 21.39 -0.46 9.20
CA GLU A 47 21.79 0.93 9.36
C GLU A 47 20.59 1.84 9.68
N ARG A 48 19.48 1.64 8.97
CA ARG A 48 18.27 2.46 9.14
C ARG A 48 17.63 2.27 10.51
N TYR A 49 17.58 1.04 11.03
CA TYR A 49 17.08 0.78 12.36
C TYR A 49 17.91 1.51 13.41
N GLN A 50 19.25 1.45 13.32
CA GLN A 50 20.14 2.14 14.24
C GLN A 50 19.88 3.65 14.24
N ASP A 51 19.79 4.27 13.07
CA ASP A 51 19.57 5.72 12.94
C ASP A 51 18.20 6.16 13.45
N VAL A 52 17.13 5.46 13.04
CA VAL A 52 15.75 5.80 13.42
C VAL A 52 15.54 5.59 14.91
N LEU A 53 15.97 4.46 15.48
CA LEU A 53 15.80 4.17 16.90
C LEU A 53 16.64 5.11 17.78
N ARG A 54 17.85 5.47 17.34
CA ARG A 54 18.66 6.47 18.05
C ARG A 54 17.99 7.84 18.06
N THR A 55 17.47 8.27 16.92
CA THR A 55 16.75 9.55 16.80
C THR A 55 15.50 9.54 17.69
N ALA A 56 14.71 8.47 17.64
CA ALA A 56 13.52 8.29 18.47
C ALA A 56 13.85 8.36 19.96
N LYS A 57 14.93 7.70 20.38
CA LYS A 57 15.39 7.72 21.77
C LYS A 57 15.84 9.13 22.19
N ALA A 58 16.58 9.84 21.36
CA ALA A 58 16.98 11.22 21.66
C ALA A 58 15.77 12.16 21.84
N VAL A 59 14.78 12.05 20.96
CA VAL A 59 13.50 12.79 21.09
C VAL A 59 12.78 12.44 22.38
N LYS A 60 12.77 11.16 22.76
CA LYS A 60 12.14 10.71 23.99
C LYS A 60 12.84 11.29 25.23
N VAL A 61 14.16 11.23 25.29
CA VAL A 61 14.98 11.83 26.37
C VAL A 61 14.71 13.33 26.47
N GLU A 62 14.71 14.06 25.35
CA GLU A 62 14.41 15.50 25.33
C GLU A 62 12.99 15.79 25.87
N ASN A 63 11.99 15.02 25.44
CA ASN A 63 10.62 15.13 25.94
C ASN A 63 10.52 14.82 27.44
N HIS A 64 11.37 13.96 27.98
CA HIS A 64 11.44 13.69 29.41
C HIS A 64 12.10 14.82 30.18
N LEU A 65 13.20 15.38 29.69
CA LEU A 65 13.83 16.56 30.29
C LEU A 65 12.85 17.73 30.38
N ASN A 66 12.09 17.99 29.31
CA ASN A 66 11.08 19.04 29.30
C ASN A 66 9.98 18.82 30.36
N ARG A 67 9.51 17.58 30.53
CA ARG A 67 8.49 17.21 31.54
C ARG A 67 9.04 17.21 32.96
N SER A 68 10.34 16.98 33.15
CA SER A 68 10.97 16.97 34.47
C SER A 68 10.91 18.31 35.22
N HIS A 69 10.63 19.39 34.50
CA HIS A 69 10.42 20.72 35.06
C HIS A 69 9.01 20.93 35.66
N GLU A 70 8.09 19.98 35.46
CA GLU A 70 6.73 20.05 36.01
C GLU A 70 6.70 19.61 37.48
N VAL A 71 5.98 20.36 38.32
CA VAL A 71 5.89 20.10 39.78
C VAL A 71 5.27 18.74 40.11
N SER A 72 4.47 18.18 39.20
CA SER A 72 3.83 16.86 39.34
C SER A 72 4.68 15.69 38.83
N TYR A 73 5.89 15.95 38.31
CA TYR A 73 6.71 14.92 37.70
C TYR A 73 7.31 13.97 38.73
N VAL A 74 7.15 12.66 38.48
CA VAL A 74 7.81 11.58 39.23
C VAL A 74 8.70 10.85 38.23
N PRO A 75 10.04 10.90 38.39
CA PRO A 75 10.94 10.24 37.45
C PRO A 75 10.73 8.72 37.44
N ASP A 76 10.56 8.15 36.26
CA ASP A 76 10.62 6.70 36.04
C ASP A 76 11.91 6.35 35.27
N VAL A 77 12.62 5.29 35.66
CA VAL A 77 13.86 4.89 34.98
C VAL A 77 13.60 4.45 33.53
N TYR A 78 12.36 4.06 33.23
CA TYR A 78 11.93 3.65 31.88
C TYR A 78 11.52 4.81 30.97
N ASP A 79 11.48 6.02 31.51
CA ASP A 79 11.08 7.22 30.78
C ASP A 79 12.02 7.49 29.60
N GLU A 80 13.32 7.31 29.78
CA GLU A 80 14.30 7.56 28.73
C GLU A 80 14.45 6.39 27.73
N MET A 81 13.76 5.28 27.98
CA MET A 81 13.87 4.06 27.18
C MET A 81 12.72 3.93 26.18
N LEU A 82 13.05 3.44 24.98
CA LEU A 82 12.03 2.95 24.08
C LEU A 82 11.44 1.66 24.65
N ASN A 83 10.12 1.56 24.72
CA ASN A 83 9.43 0.33 25.07
C ASN A 83 9.29 -0.58 23.83
N GLN A 84 8.89 -1.83 24.05
CA GLN A 84 8.74 -2.82 22.98
C GLN A 84 7.79 -2.34 21.85
N ALA A 85 6.66 -1.72 22.18
CA ALA A 85 5.67 -1.27 21.20
C ALA A 85 6.20 -0.13 20.33
N GLU A 86 6.94 0.80 20.93
CA GLU A 86 7.63 1.88 20.20
C GLU A 86 8.68 1.30 19.24
N ILE A 87 9.53 0.38 19.72
CA ILE A 87 10.55 -0.29 18.89
C ILE A 87 9.90 -1.03 17.72
N GLN A 88 8.81 -1.77 17.98
CA GLN A 88 8.06 -2.48 16.94
C GLN A 88 7.48 -1.52 15.89
N GLY A 89 6.96 -0.37 16.33
CA GLY A 89 6.46 0.69 15.45
C GLY A 89 7.54 1.20 14.50
N TYR A 90 8.71 1.55 15.04
CA TYR A 90 9.84 2.02 14.23
C TYR A 90 10.38 0.96 13.27
N ILE A 91 10.36 -0.32 13.64
CA ILE A 91 10.72 -1.42 12.71
C ILE A 91 9.75 -1.45 11.52
N PHE A 92 8.45 -1.44 11.79
CA PHE A 92 7.45 -1.49 10.72
C PHE A 92 7.51 -0.27 9.81
N GLU A 93 7.66 0.93 10.39
CA GLU A 93 7.81 2.17 9.63
C GLU A 93 9.06 2.14 8.76
N THR A 94 10.21 1.77 9.33
CA THR A 94 11.48 1.67 8.58
C THR A 94 11.37 0.68 7.42
N ASN A 95 10.73 -0.47 7.65
CA ASN A 95 10.50 -1.47 6.61
C ASN A 95 9.59 -0.95 5.49
N MET A 96 8.51 -0.27 5.84
CA MET A 96 7.57 0.30 4.87
C MET A 96 8.25 1.38 4.04
N ASN A 97 8.99 2.29 4.67
CA ASN A 97 9.72 3.36 3.97
C ASN A 97 10.76 2.78 3.00
N ALA A 98 11.56 1.80 3.43
CA ALA A 98 12.51 1.13 2.54
C ALA A 98 11.84 0.41 1.36
N LEU A 99 10.62 -0.12 1.57
CA LEU A 99 9.84 -0.74 0.50
C LEU A 99 9.27 0.29 -0.48
N LEU A 100 8.75 1.41 0.03
CA LEU A 100 8.23 2.51 -0.77
C LEU A 100 9.33 3.18 -1.61
N GLU A 101 10.52 3.37 -1.06
CA GLU A 101 11.68 3.88 -1.80
C GLU A 101 12.03 2.97 -2.99
N LYS A 102 12.12 1.65 -2.77
CA LYS A 102 12.38 0.68 -3.86
C LYS A 102 11.27 0.67 -4.91
N LEU A 103 10.02 0.87 -4.50
CA LEU A 103 8.89 0.99 -5.42
C LEU A 103 8.98 2.27 -6.26
N ASP A 104 9.31 3.40 -5.65
CA ASP A 104 9.49 4.68 -6.35
C ASP A 104 10.64 4.59 -7.37
N GLU A 105 11.77 3.98 -6.99
CA GLU A 105 12.88 3.68 -7.90
C GLU A 105 12.44 2.81 -9.09
N ALA A 106 11.64 1.76 -8.84
CA ALA A 106 11.14 0.89 -9.89
C ALA A 106 10.14 1.62 -10.83
N ILE A 107 9.34 2.53 -10.29
CA ILE A 107 8.43 3.38 -11.07
C ILE A 107 9.23 4.30 -11.98
N ASP A 108 10.23 5.00 -11.43
CA ASP A 108 11.09 5.92 -12.19
C ASP A 108 11.88 5.21 -13.29
N ALA A 109 12.40 4.02 -12.99
CA ALA A 109 13.09 3.18 -13.97
C ALA A 109 12.14 2.54 -15.00
N ASN A 110 10.81 2.64 -14.80
CA ASN A 110 9.80 1.85 -15.51
C ASN A 110 10.12 0.33 -15.52
N ASP A 111 10.73 -0.18 -14.43
CA ASP A 111 11.07 -1.58 -14.27
C ASP A 111 9.83 -2.37 -13.82
N LEU A 112 9.10 -2.88 -14.80
CA LEU A 112 7.86 -3.63 -14.56
C LEU A 112 8.08 -4.92 -13.76
N GLN A 113 9.24 -5.57 -13.86
CA GLN A 113 9.50 -6.81 -13.13
C GLN A 113 9.74 -6.52 -11.65
N VAL A 114 10.63 -5.59 -11.35
CA VAL A 114 10.89 -5.18 -9.95
C VAL A 114 9.64 -4.61 -9.33
N PHE A 115 8.90 -3.74 -10.04
CA PHE A 115 7.64 -3.20 -9.55
C PHE A 115 6.61 -4.30 -9.22
N ARG A 116 6.48 -5.31 -10.08
CA ARG A 116 5.58 -6.46 -9.86
C ARG A 116 5.94 -7.24 -8.60
N ASP A 117 7.22 -7.52 -8.40
CA ASP A 117 7.68 -8.28 -7.24
C ASP A 117 7.44 -7.51 -5.94
N LEU A 118 7.63 -6.19 -5.96
CA LEU A 118 7.44 -5.34 -4.79
C LEU A 118 5.97 -5.08 -4.46
N ILE A 119 5.11 -4.80 -5.46
CA ILE A 119 3.69 -4.47 -5.23
C ILE A 119 2.87 -5.69 -4.76
N THR A 120 3.33 -6.89 -5.07
CA THR A 120 2.72 -8.14 -4.59
C THR A 120 3.20 -8.55 -3.19
N SER A 121 4.14 -7.81 -2.60
CA SER A 121 4.63 -8.09 -1.26
C SER A 121 3.52 -7.90 -0.21
N PRO A 122 3.29 -8.88 0.69
CA PRO A 122 2.31 -8.75 1.77
C PRO A 122 2.65 -7.62 2.73
N ASP A 123 3.93 -7.21 2.79
CA ASP A 123 4.40 -6.15 3.67
C ASP A 123 3.86 -4.77 3.31
N LEU A 124 3.51 -4.57 2.03
CA LEU A 124 2.92 -3.32 1.54
C LEU A 124 1.45 -3.20 1.95
N GLN A 125 0.82 -4.33 2.30
CA GLN A 125 -0.58 -4.44 2.72
C GLN A 125 -1.55 -3.82 1.70
N ILE A 126 -1.27 -3.94 0.39
CA ILE A 126 -2.18 -3.45 -0.66
C ILE A 126 -3.25 -4.50 -0.92
N ALA A 127 -4.50 -4.07 -0.90
CA ALA A 127 -5.63 -4.92 -1.20
C ALA A 127 -5.87 -5.01 -2.72
N GLU A 128 -6.45 -6.13 -3.15
CA GLU A 128 -6.97 -6.32 -4.52
C GLU A 128 -5.91 -6.23 -5.64
N VAL A 129 -4.66 -6.57 -5.33
CA VAL A 129 -3.61 -6.67 -6.35
C VAL A 129 -3.91 -7.84 -7.29
N VAL A 130 -4.21 -7.55 -8.55
CA VAL A 130 -4.42 -8.53 -9.62
C VAL A 130 -3.14 -8.62 -10.45
N PRO A 131 -2.43 -9.76 -10.50
CA PRO A 131 -1.13 -9.87 -11.19
C PRO A 131 -1.15 -9.48 -12.68
N ALA A 132 -2.28 -9.73 -13.36
CA ALA A 132 -2.47 -9.37 -14.76
C ALA A 132 -2.58 -7.84 -14.97
N ASN A 133 -3.05 -7.11 -13.96
CA ASN A 133 -3.34 -5.67 -14.03
C ASN A 133 -2.16 -4.81 -13.57
N VAL A 134 -1.07 -5.41 -13.06
CA VAL A 134 0.15 -4.70 -12.61
C VAL A 134 0.68 -3.65 -13.59
N PRO A 135 0.74 -3.90 -14.92
CA PRO A 135 1.18 -2.88 -15.87
C PRO A 135 0.28 -1.63 -15.89
N ALA A 136 -1.01 -1.78 -15.59
CA ALA A 136 -1.95 -0.66 -15.50
C ALA A 136 -1.72 0.16 -14.22
N TYR A 137 -1.39 -0.49 -13.10
CA TYR A 137 -1.04 0.20 -11.84
C TYR A 137 0.15 1.13 -12.05
N LEU A 138 1.21 0.62 -12.71
CA LEU A 138 2.41 1.38 -13.04
C LEU A 138 2.09 2.57 -13.95
N LYS A 139 1.19 2.42 -14.93
CA LYS A 139 0.74 3.53 -15.76
C LYS A 139 0.03 4.61 -14.95
N VAL A 140 -0.89 4.23 -14.07
CA VAL A 140 -1.63 5.19 -13.22
C VAL A 140 -0.67 5.95 -12.30
N LEU A 141 0.28 5.26 -11.65
CA LEU A 141 1.28 5.90 -10.80
C LEU A 141 2.18 6.88 -11.56
N ASN A 142 2.62 6.52 -12.77
CA ASN A 142 3.37 7.44 -13.63
C ASN A 142 2.55 8.68 -14.00
N SER A 143 1.25 8.53 -14.28
CA SER A 143 0.36 9.67 -14.53
C SER A 143 0.22 10.57 -13.30
N ILE A 144 0.02 10.00 -12.11
CA ILE A 144 -0.07 10.77 -10.86
C ILE A 144 1.23 11.56 -10.62
N LYS A 145 2.40 10.93 -10.82
CA LYS A 145 3.70 11.57 -10.65
C LYS A 145 3.92 12.68 -11.68
N ALA A 146 3.55 12.46 -12.94
CA ALA A 146 3.61 13.47 -13.99
C ALA A 146 2.71 14.69 -13.67
N ASP A 147 1.46 14.46 -13.27
CA ASP A 147 0.53 15.51 -12.89
C ASP A 147 1.04 16.33 -11.70
N ALA A 148 1.67 15.68 -10.71
CA ALA A 148 2.29 16.38 -9.59
C ALA A 148 3.45 17.28 -10.04
N HIS A 149 4.31 16.79 -10.93
CA HIS A 149 5.41 17.57 -11.50
C HIS A 149 4.93 18.77 -12.33
N GLU A 150 3.91 18.60 -13.17
CA GLU A 150 3.32 19.69 -13.96
C GLU A 150 2.75 20.82 -13.08
N ASN A 151 2.23 20.46 -11.90
CA ASN A 151 1.71 21.40 -10.92
C ASN A 151 2.79 21.97 -9.96
N ASN A 152 4.08 21.68 -10.20
CA ASN A 152 5.21 22.04 -9.32
C ASN A 152 5.06 21.53 -7.87
N ASN A 153 4.37 20.39 -7.70
CA ASN A 153 4.24 19.74 -6.39
C ASN A 153 5.34 18.70 -6.21
N SER A 154 5.86 18.61 -4.98
CA SER A 154 6.71 17.49 -4.59
C SER A 154 5.82 16.23 -4.47
N PHE A 155 6.13 15.20 -5.24
CA PHE A 155 5.50 13.89 -5.10
C PHE A 155 6.36 12.99 -4.21
N ILE A 156 5.76 12.46 -3.15
CA ILE A 156 6.37 11.44 -2.28
C ILE A 156 5.43 10.25 -2.32
N LEU A 157 5.91 9.12 -2.85
CA LEU A 157 5.09 7.92 -2.98
C LEU A 157 4.64 7.42 -1.61
N SER A 158 3.32 7.32 -1.43
CA SER A 158 2.71 6.76 -0.23
C SER A 158 1.99 5.44 -0.53
N ARG A 159 1.75 4.65 0.51
CA ARG A 159 0.89 3.45 0.42
C ARG A 159 -0.50 3.78 -0.12
N SER A 160 -1.05 4.95 0.22
CA SER A 160 -2.36 5.41 -0.28
C SER A 160 -2.36 5.64 -1.79
N ASP A 161 -1.28 6.18 -2.36
CA ASP A 161 -1.18 6.41 -3.81
C ASP A 161 -1.17 5.08 -4.56
N ILE A 162 -0.45 4.09 -4.02
CA ILE A 162 -0.41 2.74 -4.58
C ILE A 162 -1.79 2.08 -4.50
N GLN A 163 -2.46 2.16 -3.35
CA GLN A 163 -3.80 1.60 -3.20
C GLN A 163 -4.80 2.26 -4.16
N PHE A 164 -4.73 3.59 -4.31
CA PHE A 164 -5.54 4.31 -5.28
C PHE A 164 -5.27 3.84 -6.71
N ALA A 165 -4.00 3.71 -7.10
CA ALA A 165 -3.65 3.25 -8.44
C ALA A 165 -4.14 1.82 -8.74
N VAL A 166 -4.07 0.93 -7.75
CA VAL A 166 -4.59 -0.44 -7.87
C VAL A 166 -6.11 -0.44 -8.06
N THR A 167 -6.83 0.26 -7.19
CA THR A 167 -8.30 0.34 -7.24
C THR A 167 -8.76 0.98 -8.56
N ALA A 168 -8.22 2.14 -8.92
CA ALA A 168 -8.62 2.86 -10.14
C ALA A 168 -8.35 2.07 -11.42
N ALA A 169 -7.20 1.38 -11.50
CA ALA A 169 -6.87 0.56 -12.65
C ALA A 169 -7.74 -0.69 -12.75
N ASN A 170 -8.01 -1.37 -11.63
CA ASN A 170 -8.89 -2.53 -11.61
C ASN A 170 -10.31 -2.15 -12.03
N GLU A 171 -10.87 -1.10 -11.43
CA GLU A 171 -12.21 -0.60 -11.79
C GLU A 171 -12.30 -0.26 -13.27
N LYS A 172 -11.28 0.40 -13.82
CA LYS A 172 -11.23 0.73 -15.24
C LYS A 172 -11.20 -0.51 -16.13
N ILE A 173 -10.36 -1.50 -15.81
CA ILE A 173 -10.26 -2.75 -16.58
C ILE A 173 -11.56 -3.54 -16.50
N ASP A 174 -12.19 -3.60 -15.33
CA ASP A 174 -13.46 -4.30 -15.15
C ASP A 174 -14.59 -3.60 -15.93
N GLN A 175 -14.61 -2.26 -15.95
CA GLN A 175 -15.55 -1.48 -16.76
C GLN A 175 -15.35 -1.74 -18.25
N GLU A 176 -14.11 -1.67 -18.75
CA GLU A 176 -13.78 -1.95 -20.15
C GLU A 176 -14.19 -3.38 -20.55
N GLY A 177 -13.87 -4.38 -19.73
CA GLY A 177 -14.25 -5.77 -19.97
C GLY A 177 -15.76 -6.02 -19.92
N ASN A 178 -16.50 -5.28 -19.08
CA ASN A 178 -17.97 -5.36 -19.06
C ASN A 178 -18.59 -4.74 -20.31
N ILE A 179 -18.05 -3.62 -20.79
CA ILE A 179 -18.47 -2.99 -22.05
C ILE A 179 -18.21 -3.93 -23.22
N GLU A 180 -17.03 -4.55 -23.30
CA GLU A 180 -16.70 -5.52 -24.36
C GLU A 180 -17.68 -6.70 -24.40
N LYS A 181 -18.02 -7.27 -23.23
CA LYS A 181 -19.01 -8.34 -23.14
C LYS A 181 -20.39 -7.88 -23.61
N ALA A 182 -20.82 -6.68 -23.19
CA ALA A 182 -22.11 -6.15 -23.60
C ALA A 182 -22.18 -5.92 -25.12
N VAL A 183 -21.13 -5.37 -25.72
CA VAL A 183 -21.03 -5.19 -27.17
C VAL A 183 -21.08 -6.54 -27.88
N ALA A 184 -20.38 -7.56 -27.37
CA ALA A 184 -20.41 -8.90 -27.93
C ALA A 184 -21.82 -9.53 -27.87
N GLU A 185 -22.55 -9.35 -26.76
CA GLU A 185 -23.94 -9.82 -26.62
C GLU A 185 -24.89 -9.11 -27.60
N VAL A 186 -24.74 -7.79 -27.75
CA VAL A 186 -25.54 -7.01 -28.71
C VAL A 186 -25.27 -7.53 -30.12
N ASN A 187 -24.00 -7.63 -30.52
CA ASN A 187 -23.60 -8.11 -31.83
C ASN A 187 -24.10 -9.54 -32.11
N ALA A 188 -24.05 -10.43 -31.11
CA ALA A 188 -24.60 -11.77 -31.24
C ALA A 188 -26.13 -11.76 -31.43
N SER A 189 -26.85 -10.85 -30.77
CA SER A 189 -28.31 -10.71 -30.95
C SER A 189 -28.67 -10.17 -32.34
N LEU A 190 -27.84 -9.29 -32.92
CA LEU A 190 -28.06 -8.71 -34.25
C LEU A 190 -27.86 -9.74 -35.37
N GLN A 191 -27.06 -10.79 -35.14
CA GLN A 191 -26.95 -11.91 -36.09
C GLN A 191 -28.20 -12.78 -36.16
N SER A 192 -29.10 -12.68 -35.17
CA SER A 192 -30.42 -13.30 -35.23
C SER A 192 -31.41 -12.30 -35.84
N ASP A 193 -32.28 -12.73 -36.76
CA ASP A 193 -33.36 -11.88 -37.31
C ASP A 193 -34.53 -11.73 -36.30
N ASN A 194 -34.17 -11.38 -35.05
CA ASN A 194 -35.07 -11.36 -33.91
C ASN A 194 -34.86 -10.08 -33.08
N ALA A 195 -35.66 -9.06 -33.40
CA ALA A 195 -35.65 -7.81 -32.67
C ALA A 195 -35.99 -7.96 -31.17
N ASP A 196 -36.67 -9.04 -30.73
CA ASP A 196 -36.95 -9.26 -29.29
C ASP A 196 -35.67 -9.56 -28.55
N ALA A 197 -34.84 -10.43 -29.13
CA ALA A 197 -33.55 -10.78 -28.56
C ALA A 197 -32.64 -9.55 -28.43
N THR A 198 -32.59 -8.70 -29.46
CA THR A 198 -31.82 -7.45 -29.40
C THR A 198 -32.35 -6.49 -28.34
N PHE A 199 -33.66 -6.27 -28.26
CA PHE A 199 -34.23 -5.40 -27.24
C PHE A 199 -33.94 -5.89 -25.81
N GLU A 200 -34.06 -7.20 -25.56
CA GLU A 200 -33.77 -7.78 -24.25
C GLU A 200 -32.29 -7.64 -23.85
N VAL A 201 -31.36 -7.66 -24.81
CA VAL A 201 -29.94 -7.38 -24.53
C VAL A 201 -29.71 -5.89 -24.29
N LEU A 202 -30.26 -5.00 -25.13
CA LEU A 202 -30.10 -3.55 -24.98
C LEU A 202 -30.66 -3.02 -23.65
N LYS A 203 -31.71 -3.66 -23.12
CA LYS A 203 -32.33 -3.31 -21.84
C LYS A 203 -31.48 -3.66 -20.61
N ARG A 204 -30.49 -4.55 -20.73
CA ARG A 204 -29.69 -4.99 -19.58
C ARG A 204 -28.88 -3.82 -19.01
N PRO A 205 -28.77 -3.70 -17.67
CA PRO A 205 -27.91 -2.70 -17.04
C PRO A 205 -26.44 -2.81 -17.49
N THR A 206 -25.98 -4.02 -17.81
CA THR A 206 -24.63 -4.29 -18.31
C THR A 206 -24.33 -3.63 -19.65
N SER A 207 -25.37 -3.27 -20.43
CA SER A 207 -25.22 -2.59 -21.72
C SER A 207 -24.82 -1.13 -21.59
N MET A 208 -24.89 -0.55 -20.38
CA MET A 208 -24.51 0.84 -20.11
C MET A 208 -25.22 1.85 -21.04
N LEU A 209 -26.40 1.49 -21.55
CA LEU A 209 -27.21 2.32 -22.43
C LEU A 209 -28.22 3.14 -21.62
N PRO A 210 -28.63 4.32 -22.11
CA PRO A 210 -29.81 5.02 -21.62
C PRO A 210 -31.08 4.16 -21.71
N GLU A 211 -32.17 4.63 -21.12
CA GLU A 211 -33.45 3.93 -21.17
C GLU A 211 -33.86 3.59 -22.63
N VAL A 212 -34.11 2.31 -22.87
CA VAL A 212 -34.51 1.78 -24.17
C VAL A 212 -36.01 1.54 -24.21
N TYR A 213 -36.66 1.94 -25.30
CA TYR A 213 -38.11 1.94 -25.42
C TYR A 213 -38.59 0.74 -26.23
N LEU A 214 -39.52 -0.05 -25.67
CA LEU A 214 -40.11 -1.21 -26.34
C LEU A 214 -40.73 -0.86 -27.71
N ALA A 215 -41.30 0.34 -27.84
CA ALA A 215 -41.90 0.82 -29.09
C ALA A 215 -40.89 0.98 -30.24
N ALA A 216 -39.61 1.21 -29.93
CA ALA A 216 -38.53 1.42 -30.90
C ALA A 216 -37.70 0.15 -31.15
N LYS A 217 -38.10 -0.99 -30.60
CA LYS A 217 -37.38 -2.27 -30.70
C LYS A 217 -36.98 -2.66 -32.13
N SER A 218 -37.90 -2.63 -33.09
CA SER A 218 -37.59 -3.00 -34.48
C SER A 218 -36.62 -2.02 -35.12
N LEU A 219 -36.73 -0.73 -34.77
CA LEU A 219 -35.83 0.32 -35.23
C LEU A 219 -34.42 0.11 -34.68
N TYR A 220 -34.28 -0.20 -33.39
CA TYR A 220 -32.97 -0.52 -32.80
C TYR A 220 -32.29 -1.68 -33.52
N HIS A 221 -33.02 -2.77 -33.77
CA HIS A 221 -32.47 -3.93 -34.46
C HIS A 221 -32.04 -3.60 -35.89
N GLN A 222 -32.88 -2.90 -36.65
CA GLN A 222 -32.58 -2.55 -38.04
C GLN A 222 -31.37 -1.61 -38.17
N GLU A 223 -31.34 -0.55 -37.37
CA GLU A 223 -30.28 0.47 -37.44
C GLU A 223 -28.95 -0.07 -36.92
N LEU A 224 -28.94 -0.83 -35.82
CA LEU A 224 -27.70 -1.40 -35.28
C LEU A 224 -27.12 -2.52 -36.16
N SER A 225 -27.96 -3.30 -36.86
CA SER A 225 -27.50 -4.30 -37.83
C SER A 225 -26.87 -3.69 -39.09
N ALA A 226 -27.03 -2.38 -39.31
CA ALA A 226 -26.49 -1.66 -40.47
C ALA A 226 -25.13 -0.98 -40.21
N ILE A 227 -24.62 -1.02 -38.97
CA ILE A 227 -23.33 -0.45 -38.53
C ILE A 227 -22.24 -1.53 -38.63
#